data_AF-A0A2D5H4X2-F1
#
_entry.id   AF-A0A2D5H4X2-F1
#
_cell.length_a   1.000
_cell.length_b   1.000
_cell.length_c   1.000
_cell.angle_alpha   90.00
_cell.angle_beta   90.00
_cell.angle_gamma   90.00
#
_symmetry.space_group_name_H-M   'P 1'
#
loop_
_entity.id
_entity.type
_entity.pdbx_description
1 polymer ?
#
loop_
_entity_poly.entity_id
_entity_poly.type
_entity_poly.pdbx_seq_one_letter_code
_entity_poly.pdbx_strand_id
1 'polypeptide(L)'
;MRNLFLALIIVISILFTNESLAAEPTASVKSPARPNIMVVLCDDLGYGDLACYGHPVIQSPNIDRFAKEGLKLTSCYAAHPNCSPSRAGLMTGRTPFRVGIYNWIPMLSPMHVRKREITIA
;
A
#
# COMPACT_ATOMS: atom_id res chain seq x y z
N MET A 1 -11.87 72.14 5.33
CA MET A 1 -12.23 70.83 4.74
C MET A 1 -11.03 69.99 4.30
N ARG A 2 -9.90 70.58 3.87
CA ARG A 2 -8.68 69.85 3.45
C ARG A 2 -7.95 69.10 4.57
N ASN A 3 -7.92 69.65 5.79
CA ASN A 3 -7.22 69.06 6.93
C ASN A 3 -7.98 67.86 7.56
N LEU A 4 -9.30 67.82 7.39
CA LEU A 4 -10.15 66.72 7.86
C LEU A 4 -9.97 65.48 6.96
N PHE A 5 -9.77 65.71 5.65
CA PHE A 5 -9.48 64.65 4.68
C PHE A 5 -8.09 64.04 4.89
N LEU A 6 -7.07 64.86 5.20
CA LEU A 6 -5.73 64.34 5.53
C LEU A 6 -5.72 63.51 6.82
N ALA A 7 -6.45 63.95 7.86
CA ALA A 7 -6.56 63.19 9.11
C ALA A 7 -7.24 61.83 8.89
N LEU A 8 -8.26 61.77 8.02
CA LEU A 8 -8.96 60.53 7.68
C LEU A 8 -8.03 59.53 6.96
N ILE A 9 -7.21 60.01 6.02
CA ILE A 9 -6.26 59.16 5.28
C ILE A 9 -5.19 58.59 6.22
N ILE A 10 -4.68 59.40 7.16
CA ILE A 10 -3.67 58.95 8.14
C ILE A 10 -4.26 57.88 9.08
N VAL A 11 -5.49 58.07 9.56
CA VAL A 11 -6.17 57.08 10.42
C VAL A 11 -6.44 55.78 9.67
N ILE A 12 -6.84 55.86 8.40
CA ILE A 12 -7.03 54.67 7.55
C ILE A 12 -5.69 53.94 7.34
N SER A 13 -4.60 54.65 7.05
CA SER A 13 -3.28 54.03 6.91
C SER A 13 -2.77 53.35 8.19
N ILE A 14 -3.02 53.93 9.37
CA ILE A 14 -2.64 53.33 10.66
C ILE A 14 -3.46 52.06 10.96
N LEU A 15 -4.72 52.02 10.51
CA LEU A 15 -5.57 50.84 10.64
C LEU A 15 -5.12 49.69 9.71
N PHE A 16 -4.55 49.99 8.54
CA PHE A 16 -4.02 48.98 7.61
C PHE A 16 -2.65 48.42 7.99
N THR A 17 -1.83 49.12 8.78
CA THR A 17 -0.49 48.63 9.18
C THR A 17 -0.51 47.62 10.35
N ASN A 18 -1.67 47.43 11.00
CA ASN A 18 -1.81 46.52 12.15
C ASN A 18 -2.26 45.09 11.77
N GLU A 19 -2.34 44.76 10.48
CA GLU A 19 -2.27 43.36 10.06
C GLU A 19 -0.84 42.86 10.24
N SER A 20 -0.50 42.63 11.51
CA SER A 20 0.61 41.79 11.92
C SER A 20 0.49 40.50 11.12
N LEU A 21 1.51 40.27 10.29
CA LEU A 21 1.82 39.00 9.68
C LEU A 21 2.15 38.01 10.81
N ALA A 22 1.12 37.57 11.53
CA ALA A 22 1.21 36.37 12.34
C ALA A 22 1.45 35.26 11.33
N ALA A 23 2.71 34.88 11.19
CA ALA A 23 3.10 33.67 10.50
C ALA A 23 2.36 32.54 11.23
N GLU A 24 1.20 32.16 10.69
CA GLU A 24 0.55 30.90 11.01
C GLU A 24 1.65 29.85 11.01
N PRO A 25 1.81 29.07 12.10
CA PRO A 25 2.84 28.05 12.15
C PRO A 25 2.59 27.17 10.95
N THR A 26 3.47 27.23 9.95
CA THR A 26 3.43 26.36 8.79
C THR A 26 3.46 24.96 9.35
N ALA A 27 2.28 24.33 9.42
CA ALA A 27 2.14 22.99 9.96
C ALA A 27 3.11 22.15 9.16
N SER A 28 4.20 21.74 9.80
CA SER A 28 5.18 20.82 9.22
C SER A 28 4.37 19.61 8.80
N VAL A 29 4.09 19.50 7.51
CA VAL A 29 3.46 18.32 6.91
C VAL A 29 4.44 17.20 7.18
N LYS A 30 4.25 16.49 8.30
CA LYS A 30 4.96 15.25 8.57
C LYS A 30 4.68 14.40 7.36
N SER A 31 5.71 14.16 6.55
CA SER A 31 5.59 13.23 5.44
C SER A 31 4.97 11.95 6.00
N PRO A 32 3.89 11.45 5.41
CA PRO A 32 3.20 10.28 5.95
C PRO A 32 4.25 9.20 6.19
N ALA A 33 4.28 8.69 7.42
CA ALA A 33 5.25 7.67 7.80
C ALA A 33 5.15 6.52 6.78
N ARG A 34 6.30 6.06 6.29
CA ARG A 34 6.32 4.95 5.34
C ARG A 34 5.59 3.75 5.96
N PRO A 35 4.57 3.18 5.29
CA PRO A 35 3.81 2.08 5.86
C PRO A 35 4.68 0.83 5.95
N ASN A 36 4.44 0.02 6.97
CA ASN A 36 4.96 -1.35 7.02
C ASN A 36 4.05 -2.25 6.18
N ILE A 37 4.66 -3.10 5.34
CA ILE A 37 3.94 -4.05 4.49
C ILE A 37 4.26 -5.46 4.99
N MET A 38 3.22 -6.22 5.35
CA MET A 38 3.34 -7.63 5.73
C MET A 38 2.60 -8.48 4.71
N VAL A 39 3.30 -9.45 4.12
CA VAL A 39 2.72 -10.44 3.20
C VAL A 39 2.62 -11.77 3.94
N VAL A 40 1.38 -12.26 4.12
CA VAL A 40 1.11 -13.60 4.65
C VAL A 40 0.64 -14.46 3.49
N LEU A 41 1.40 -15.51 3.17
CA LEU A 41 1.11 -16.45 2.10
C LEU A 41 0.95 -17.85 2.69
N CYS A 42 -0.14 -18.52 2.34
CA CYS A 42 -0.36 -19.94 2.65
C CYS A 42 -0.02 -20.79 1.41
N ASP A 43 0.74 -21.87 1.60
CA ASP A 43 0.97 -22.86 0.54
C ASP A 43 -0.27 -23.77 0.41
N ASP A 44 -0.61 -24.17 -0.82
CA ASP A 44 -1.74 -25.05 -1.14
C ASP A 44 -3.11 -24.66 -0.55
N LEU A 45 -3.40 -23.36 -0.39
CA LEU A 45 -4.72 -22.88 0.03
C LEU A 45 -5.64 -22.68 -1.19
N GLY A 46 -6.69 -23.50 -1.28
CA GLY A 46 -7.73 -23.42 -2.29
C GLY A 46 -8.73 -22.29 -2.05
N TYR A 47 -9.37 -21.81 -3.13
CA TYR A 47 -10.38 -20.75 -3.06
C TYR A 47 -11.55 -21.09 -2.12
N GLY A 48 -11.93 -22.36 -2.10
CA GLY A 48 -13.06 -22.84 -1.32
C GLY A 48 -12.75 -23.17 0.13
N ASP A 49 -11.49 -23.11 0.58
CA ASP A 49 -11.06 -23.69 1.87
C ASP A 49 -11.40 -22.82 3.09
N LEU A 50 -11.82 -21.58 2.89
CA LEU A 50 -12.09 -20.62 3.96
C LEU A 50 -13.60 -20.36 4.10
N ALA A 51 -14.06 -20.19 5.35
CA ALA A 51 -15.45 -19.88 5.65
C ALA A 51 -15.90 -18.57 4.99
N CYS A 52 -15.05 -17.54 4.96
CA CYS A 52 -15.33 -16.27 4.28
C CYS A 52 -15.48 -16.39 2.74
N TYR A 53 -15.09 -17.51 2.15
CA TYR A 53 -15.34 -17.87 0.75
C TYR A 53 -16.47 -18.89 0.56
N GLY A 54 -17.15 -19.29 1.65
CA GLY A 54 -18.33 -20.14 1.62
C GLY A 54 -18.09 -21.61 1.98
N HIS A 55 -16.93 -21.96 2.56
CA HIS A 55 -16.71 -23.34 3.01
C HIS A 55 -17.76 -23.76 4.05
N PRO A 56 -18.45 -24.91 3.90
CA PRO A 56 -19.57 -25.29 4.78
C PRO A 56 -19.15 -25.77 6.18
N VAL A 57 -17.92 -26.28 6.34
CA VAL A 57 -17.45 -26.94 7.58
C VAL A 57 -16.24 -26.25 8.24
N ILE A 58 -15.17 -25.97 7.49
CA ILE A 58 -13.95 -25.29 7.99
C ILE A 58 -14.32 -23.93 8.60
N GLN A 59 -13.80 -23.68 9.79
CA GLN A 59 -13.95 -22.41 10.50
C GLN A 59 -12.62 -21.65 10.47
N SER A 60 -12.66 -20.39 10.04
CA SER A 60 -11.47 -19.53 9.90
C SER A 60 -11.66 -18.15 10.54
N PRO A 61 -12.07 -18.06 11.83
CA PRO A 61 -12.60 -16.83 12.43
C PRO A 61 -11.65 -15.63 12.35
N ASN A 62 -10.33 -15.86 12.46
CA ASN A 62 -9.34 -14.79 12.36
C ASN A 62 -9.21 -14.25 10.93
N ILE A 63 -9.24 -15.14 9.92
CA ILE A 63 -9.19 -14.75 8.50
C ILE A 63 -10.52 -14.14 8.07
N ASP A 64 -11.64 -14.63 8.58
CA ASP A 64 -12.97 -14.10 8.30
C ASP A 64 -13.11 -12.67 8.84
N ARG A 65 -12.57 -12.41 10.04
CA ARG A 65 -12.49 -11.05 10.59
C ARG A 65 -11.59 -10.16 9.75
N PHE A 66 -10.40 -10.63 9.36
CA PHE A 66 -9.49 -9.88 8.50
C PHE A 66 -10.14 -9.51 7.15
N ALA A 67 -10.89 -10.43 6.54
CA ALA A 67 -11.61 -10.18 5.30
C ALA A 67 -12.76 -9.16 5.43
N LYS A 68 -13.34 -9.01 6.63
CA LYS A 68 -14.37 -7.99 6.94
C LYS A 68 -13.78 -6.61 7.23
N GLU A 69 -12.60 -6.57 7.85
CA GLU A 69 -11.90 -5.31 8.19
C GLU A 69 -11.15 -4.71 6.98
N GLY A 70 -10.92 -5.51 5.94
CA GLY A 70 -10.18 -5.11 4.74
C GLY A 70 -10.92 -5.34 3.43
N LEU A 71 -10.15 -5.65 2.39
CA LEU A 71 -10.66 -5.96 1.05
C LEU A 71 -10.51 -7.45 0.76
N LYS A 72 -11.61 -8.10 0.38
CA LYS A 72 -11.63 -9.50 -0.08
C LYS A 72 -11.72 -9.56 -1.61
N LEU A 73 -10.73 -10.16 -2.25
CA LEU A 73 -10.72 -10.38 -3.70
C LEU A 73 -11.32 -11.76 -4.02
N THR A 74 -12.36 -11.79 -4.85
CA THR A 74 -13.02 -13.04 -5.30
C THR A 74 -12.47 -13.58 -6.62
N SER A 75 -11.55 -12.84 -7.24
CA SER A 75 -10.91 -13.21 -8.51
C SER A 75 -9.41 -12.88 -8.47
N CYS A 76 -8.70 -13.46 -7.49
CA CYS A 76 -7.25 -13.30 -7.32
C CYS A 76 -6.54 -14.60 -7.72
N TYR A 77 -5.91 -14.60 -8.89
CA TYR A 77 -5.25 -15.79 -9.45
C TYR A 77 -3.77 -15.83 -9.08
N ALA A 78 -3.28 -17.01 -8.72
CA ALA A 78 -1.85 -17.26 -8.62
C ALA A 78 -1.20 -17.13 -10.01
N ALA A 79 0.07 -16.68 -10.04
CA ALA A 79 0.81 -16.57 -11.29
C ALA A 79 1.07 -17.92 -11.98
N HIS A 80 1.02 -19.03 -11.22
CA HIS A 80 1.11 -20.40 -11.68
C HIS A 80 0.52 -21.36 -10.63
N PRO A 81 -0.04 -22.52 -11.01
CA PRO A 81 -0.52 -23.53 -10.06
C PRO A 81 0.58 -24.33 -9.32
N ASN A 82 1.86 -24.02 -9.53
CA ASN A 82 2.98 -24.72 -8.86
C ASN A 82 3.70 -23.76 -7.92
N CYS A 83 4.19 -24.29 -6.80
CA CYS A 83 4.68 -23.49 -5.69
C CYS A 83 5.90 -22.61 -6.04
N SER A 84 6.93 -23.16 -6.69
CA SER A 84 8.12 -22.38 -7.13
C SER A 84 7.80 -21.27 -8.14
N PRO A 85 7.10 -21.53 -9.27
CA PRO A 85 6.74 -20.47 -10.21
C PRO A 85 5.73 -19.47 -9.64
N SER A 86 4.79 -19.91 -8.79
CA SER A 86 3.85 -19.00 -8.10
C SER A 86 4.59 -17.98 -7.22
N ARG A 87 5.50 -18.47 -6.37
CA ARG A 87 6.35 -17.61 -5.52
C ARG A 87 7.27 -16.71 -6.33
N ALA A 88 7.85 -17.21 -7.42
CA ALA A 88 8.68 -16.40 -8.31
C ALA A 88 7.88 -15.23 -8.90
N GLY A 89 6.63 -15.48 -9.31
CA GLY A 89 5.74 -14.43 -9.81
C GLY A 89 5.36 -13.41 -8.75
N LEU A 90 5.02 -13.87 -7.53
CA LEU A 90 4.72 -13.00 -6.39
C LEU A 90 5.90 -12.10 -6.03
N MET A 91 7.10 -12.67 -5.92
CA MET A 91 8.28 -11.93 -5.46
C MET A 91 8.78 -10.91 -6.48
N THR A 92 8.69 -11.23 -7.77
CA THR A 92 9.26 -10.39 -8.84
C THR A 92 8.23 -9.49 -9.53
N GLY A 93 6.93 -9.71 -9.32
CA GLY A 93 5.87 -9.05 -10.08
C GLY A 93 5.86 -9.41 -11.57
N ARG A 94 6.54 -10.49 -11.97
CA ARG A 94 6.67 -10.93 -13.37
C ARG A 94 5.97 -12.26 -13.59
N THR A 95 5.61 -12.51 -14.84
CA THR A 95 5.08 -13.83 -15.22
C THR A 95 6.19 -14.87 -15.05
N PRO A 96 5.91 -16.07 -14.53
CA PRO A 96 6.94 -17.09 -14.27
C PRO A 96 7.73 -17.47 -15.53
N PHE A 97 7.06 -17.42 -16.68
CA PHE A 97 7.67 -17.57 -18.00
C PHE A 97 8.81 -16.56 -18.25
N ARG A 98 8.64 -15.29 -17.86
CA ARG A 98 9.67 -14.24 -18.00
C ARG A 98 10.81 -14.39 -16.98
N VAL A 99 10.55 -15.01 -15.83
CA VAL A 99 11.56 -15.29 -14.81
C VAL A 99 12.38 -16.53 -15.18
N GLY A 100 11.81 -17.45 -15.97
CA GLY A 100 12.44 -18.71 -16.37
C GLY A 100 12.24 -19.85 -15.38
N ILE A 101 11.25 -19.74 -14.48
CA ILE A 101 10.86 -20.80 -13.55
C ILE A 101 9.52 -21.32 -14.05
N TYR A 102 9.52 -22.54 -14.59
CA TYR A 102 8.36 -23.14 -15.27
C TYR A 102 7.67 -24.23 -14.44
N ASN A 103 8.37 -24.79 -13.46
CA ASN A 103 7.86 -25.88 -12.65
C ASN A 103 8.44 -25.83 -11.23
N TRP A 104 7.98 -26.72 -10.36
CA TRP A 104 8.54 -26.95 -9.04
C TRP A 104 10.06 -27.17 -9.12
N ILE A 105 10.78 -26.48 -8.24
CA ILE A 105 12.22 -26.59 -8.10
C ILE A 105 12.50 -27.66 -7.04
N PRO A 106 13.12 -28.80 -7.40
CA PRO A 106 13.43 -29.85 -6.44
C PRO A 106 14.48 -29.40 -5.43
N MET A 107 14.48 -30.07 -4.29
CA MET A 107 15.52 -29.88 -3.27
C MET A 107 16.91 -30.12 -3.90
N LEU A 108 17.88 -29.26 -3.56
CA LEU A 108 19.25 -29.26 -4.12
C LEU A 108 19.36 -28.89 -5.61
N SER A 109 18.30 -28.41 -6.25
CA SER A 109 18.40 -27.86 -7.60
C SER A 109 19.32 -26.62 -7.63
N PRO A 110 20.16 -26.47 -8.66
CA PRO A 110 20.93 -25.24 -8.87
C PRO A 110 20.06 -24.08 -9.38
N MET A 111 18.78 -24.32 -9.66
CA MET A 111 17.87 -23.33 -10.22
C MET A 111 17.50 -22.26 -9.19
N HIS A 112 17.67 -21.01 -9.55
CA HIS A 112 17.31 -19.85 -8.75
C HIS A 112 16.79 -18.71 -9.63
N VAL A 113 16.15 -17.71 -9.03
CA VAL A 113 15.76 -16.47 -9.72
C VAL A 113 17.02 -15.77 -10.25
N ARG A 114 16.95 -15.16 -11.44
CA ARG A 114 18.11 -14.47 -12.03
C ARG A 114 18.49 -13.28 -11.15
N LYS A 115 19.80 -13.07 -10.93
CA LYS A 115 20.32 -11.97 -10.08
C LYS A 115 19.89 -10.55 -10.49
N ARG A 116 19.42 -10.38 -11.72
CA ARG A 116 18.94 -9.10 -12.26
C ARG A 116 17.46 -8.82 -11.98
N GLU A 117 16.70 -9.81 -11.51
CA GLU A 117 15.29 -9.59 -11.18
C GLU A 117 15.20 -8.77 -9.90
N ILE A 118 14.32 -7.78 -9.90
CA ILE A 118 13.96 -7.03 -8.69
C ILE A 118 12.95 -7.88 -7.93
N THR A 119 13.16 -8.03 -6.64
CA THR A 119 12.37 -8.86 -5.74
C THR A 119 11.94 -8.05 -4.51
N ILE A 120 10.77 -8.40 -3.94
CA ILE A 120 10.31 -7.87 -2.64
C ILE A 120 10.98 -8.53 -1.44
N ALA A 121 11.65 -9.67 -1.66
CA ALA A 121 12.44 -10.44 -0.70
C ALA A 121 13.94 -10.27 -0.93
#